data_AF-A0A972DCS3-F1
#
_entry.id   AF-A0A972DCS3-F1
#
_cell.length_a   1.000
_cell.length_b   1.000
_cell.length_c   1.000
_cell.angle_alpha   90.00
_cell.angle_beta   90.00
_cell.angle_gamma   90.00
#
_symmetry.space_group_name_H-M   'P 1'
#
loop_
_entity.id
_entity.type
_entity.pdbx_description
1 polymer ?
#
loop_
_entity_poly.entity_id
_entity_poly.type
_entity_poly.pdbx_seq_one_letter_code
_entity_poly.pdbx_strand_id
1 'polypeptide(L)'
;MSIERELAAIFDAERALREAERRLLDAPEKKLQNLLSNAVREARALDDRNEAIMRLQRLADLCAQVPGPAMADALIDILDDEEPAVRAEAADALLDVGYARYAEVARAIERALDARRDGPCMEELPFFLAEIAEPSALPLIERFTRHPRKEVVAAAIEAMSELGDPEAIEILERFVDDDREVFLEGEEDDVTKGTIGEIARDAIESLGG
;
A
#
# COMPACT_ATOMS: atom_id res chain seq x y z
N MET A 1 6.87 33.76 -22.76
CA MET A 1 6.05 34.27 -21.64
C MET A 1 7.00 34.62 -20.50
N SER A 2 6.70 35.61 -19.65
CA SER A 2 7.58 35.89 -18.50
C SER A 2 7.28 34.90 -17.36
N ILE A 3 8.30 34.56 -16.57
CA ILE A 3 8.23 33.57 -15.49
C ILE A 3 7.14 33.90 -14.45
N GLU A 4 6.84 35.19 -14.24
CA GLU A 4 5.76 35.63 -13.37
C GLU A 4 4.38 35.24 -13.89
N ARG A 5 4.19 35.21 -15.22
CA ARG A 5 2.93 34.74 -15.81
C ARG A 5 2.76 33.24 -15.65
N GLU A 6 3.84 32.46 -15.76
CA GLU A 6 3.79 31.01 -15.54
C GLU A 6 3.43 30.70 -14.08
N LEU A 7 4.03 31.42 -13.12
CA LEU A 7 3.69 31.26 -11.71
C LEU A 7 2.22 31.63 -11.41
N ALA A 8 1.72 32.70 -12.02
CA ALA A 8 0.31 33.07 -11.89
C ALA A 8 -0.63 31.98 -12.46
N ALA A 9 -0.29 31.40 -13.61
CA ALA A 9 -1.05 30.31 -14.21
C ALA A 9 -1.08 29.05 -13.33
N ILE A 10 0.02 28.73 -12.64
CA ILE A 10 0.06 27.63 -11.66
C ILE A 10 -0.94 27.90 -10.52
N PHE A 11 -0.95 29.11 -9.95
CA PHE A 11 -1.90 29.44 -8.88
C PHE A 11 -3.36 29.47 -9.34
N ASP A 12 -3.63 29.88 -10.58
CA ASP A 12 -4.97 29.81 -11.16
C ASP A 12 -5.42 28.36 -11.37
N ALA A 13 -4.53 27.49 -11.87
CA ALA A 13 -4.79 26.08 -12.04
C ALA A 13 -5.07 25.39 -10.70
N GLU A 14 -4.29 25.69 -9.66
CA GLU A 14 -4.48 25.16 -8.31
C GLU A 14 -5.83 25.57 -7.71
N ARG A 15 -6.24 26.84 -7.89
CA ARG A 15 -7.58 27.29 -7.47
C ARG A 15 -8.69 26.53 -8.21
N ALA A 16 -8.55 26.39 -9.53
CA ALA A 16 -9.53 25.68 -10.34
C ALA A 16 -9.63 24.20 -9.95
N LEU A 17 -8.50 23.55 -9.64
CA LEU A 17 -8.42 22.18 -9.17
C LEU A 17 -9.20 22.00 -7.86
N ARG A 18 -8.91 22.83 -6.85
CA ARG A 18 -9.59 22.77 -5.54
C ARG A 18 -11.10 23.01 -5.65
N GLU A 19 -11.51 23.94 -6.52
CA GLU A 19 -12.93 24.18 -6.79
C GLU A 19 -13.61 23.02 -7.52
N ALA A 20 -12.92 22.35 -8.43
CA ALA A 20 -13.41 21.15 -9.10
C ALA A 20 -13.53 19.97 -8.14
N GLU A 21 -12.51 19.74 -7.32
CA GLU A 21 -12.48 18.70 -6.28
C GLU A 21 -13.62 18.88 -5.28
N ARG A 22 -13.80 20.08 -4.71
CA ARG A 22 -14.92 20.33 -3.78
C ARG A 22 -16.26 19.97 -4.40
N ARG A 23 -16.50 20.38 -5.66
CA ARG A 23 -17.74 20.05 -6.39
C ARG A 23 -17.89 18.56 -6.67
N LEU A 24 -16.77 17.86 -6.89
CA LEU A 24 -16.76 16.41 -7.10
C LEU A 24 -17.12 15.68 -5.82
N LEU A 25 -16.53 16.07 -4.69
CA LEU A 25 -16.77 15.48 -3.37
C LEU A 25 -18.18 15.78 -2.83
N ASP A 26 -18.84 16.84 -3.30
CA ASP A 26 -20.26 17.12 -3.02
C ASP A 26 -21.23 16.15 -3.74
N ALA A 27 -20.74 15.29 -4.64
CA ALA A 27 -21.58 14.33 -5.35
C ALA A 27 -22.09 13.19 -4.44
N PRO A 28 -23.19 12.51 -4.79
CA PRO A 28 -23.67 11.36 -4.03
C PRO A 28 -22.61 10.27 -3.92
N GLU A 29 -22.31 9.83 -2.69
CA GLU A 29 -21.21 8.93 -2.35
C GLU A 29 -21.13 7.69 -3.25
N LYS A 30 -22.24 6.95 -3.43
CA LYS A 30 -22.26 5.76 -4.30
C LYS A 30 -21.91 6.07 -5.77
N LYS A 31 -22.33 7.23 -6.28
CA LYS A 31 -22.00 7.65 -7.64
C LYS A 31 -20.53 8.02 -7.73
N LEU A 32 -20.01 8.69 -6.70
CA LEU A 32 -18.62 9.09 -6.60
C LEU A 32 -17.69 7.87 -6.51
N GLN A 33 -17.99 6.90 -5.64
CA GLN A 33 -17.25 5.63 -5.54
C GLN A 33 -17.19 4.92 -6.90
N ASN A 34 -18.33 4.74 -7.58
CA ASN A 34 -18.34 4.10 -8.90
C ASN A 34 -17.51 4.86 -9.94
N LEU A 35 -17.56 6.19 -9.91
CA LEU A 35 -16.79 7.03 -10.82
C LEU A 35 -15.29 6.88 -10.58
N LEU A 36 -14.85 6.99 -9.32
CA LEU A 36 -13.44 6.90 -8.94
C LEU A 36 -12.87 5.50 -9.20
N SER A 37 -13.59 4.43 -8.83
CA SER A 37 -13.15 3.06 -9.14
C SER A 37 -13.02 2.81 -10.65
N ASN A 38 -13.87 3.42 -11.48
CA ASN A 38 -13.74 3.34 -12.93
C ASN A 38 -12.56 4.17 -13.44
N ALA A 39 -12.37 5.37 -12.91
CA ALA A 39 -11.24 6.24 -13.29
C ALA A 39 -9.89 5.60 -12.95
N VAL A 40 -9.77 4.88 -11.83
CA VAL A 40 -8.57 4.10 -11.48
C VAL A 40 -8.30 3.02 -12.52
N ARG A 41 -9.32 2.24 -12.88
CA ARG A 41 -9.19 1.20 -13.91
C ARG A 41 -8.79 1.79 -15.27
N GLU A 42 -9.38 2.91 -15.65
CA GLU A 42 -9.06 3.61 -16.89
C GLU A 42 -7.62 4.13 -16.87
N ALA A 43 -7.20 4.77 -15.78
CA ALA A 43 -5.85 5.32 -15.63
C ALA A 43 -4.77 4.23 -15.69
N ARG A 44 -4.99 3.07 -15.04
CA ARG A 44 -4.09 1.91 -15.12
C ARG A 44 -3.97 1.31 -16.53
N ALA A 45 -4.96 1.54 -17.39
CA ALA A 45 -5.01 1.02 -18.76
C ALA A 45 -4.53 2.04 -19.82
N LEU A 46 -4.02 3.21 -19.41
CA LEU A 46 -3.51 4.21 -20.34
C LEU A 46 -2.14 3.83 -20.91
N ASP A 47 -1.99 3.97 -22.23
CA ASP A 47 -0.71 3.79 -22.92
C ASP A 47 0.28 4.93 -22.60
N ASP A 48 -0.22 6.16 -22.38
CA ASP A 48 0.60 7.30 -21.96
C ASP A 48 0.91 7.18 -20.47
N ARG A 49 2.12 6.70 -20.18
CA ARG A 49 2.56 6.44 -18.82
C ARG A 49 2.65 7.72 -17.97
N ASN A 50 2.99 8.87 -18.56
CA ASN A 50 3.05 10.12 -17.80
C ASN A 50 1.65 10.57 -17.39
N GLU A 51 0.68 10.46 -18.29
CA GLU A 51 -0.73 10.74 -17.98
C GLU A 51 -1.29 9.74 -16.96
N ALA A 52 -0.93 8.45 -17.08
CA ALA A 52 -1.32 7.41 -16.14
C ALA A 52 -0.83 7.74 -14.72
N ILE A 53 0.47 8.04 -14.56
CA ILE A 53 1.08 8.40 -13.27
C ILE A 53 0.37 9.60 -12.66
N MET A 54 0.24 10.69 -13.41
CA MET A 54 -0.41 11.91 -12.95
C MET A 54 -1.84 11.64 -12.46
N ARG A 55 -2.62 10.83 -13.20
CA ARG A 55 -3.99 10.49 -12.82
C ARG A 55 -4.04 9.59 -11.60
N LEU A 56 -3.19 8.56 -11.53
CA LEU A 56 -3.19 7.60 -10.44
C LEU A 56 -2.82 8.27 -9.12
N GLN A 57 -1.81 9.15 -9.11
CA GLN A 57 -1.46 9.93 -7.93
C GLN A 57 -2.64 10.79 -7.46
N ARG A 58 -3.30 11.51 -8.38
CA ARG A 58 -4.47 12.31 -8.02
C ARG A 58 -5.67 11.46 -7.58
N LEU A 59 -5.83 10.28 -8.16
CA LEU A 59 -6.90 9.35 -7.78
C LEU A 59 -6.66 8.73 -6.41
N ALA A 60 -5.42 8.51 -5.99
CA ALA A 60 -5.10 8.03 -4.65
C ALA A 60 -5.64 9.00 -3.57
N ASP A 61 -5.27 10.27 -3.68
CA ASP A 61 -5.77 11.34 -2.79
C ASP A 61 -7.31 11.44 -2.81
N LEU A 62 -7.93 11.46 -4.00
CA LEU A 62 -9.40 11.51 -4.10
C LEU A 62 -10.09 10.27 -3.50
N CYS A 63 -9.51 9.08 -3.64
CA CYS A 63 -10.05 7.86 -3.04
C CYS A 63 -9.94 7.89 -1.51
N ALA A 64 -8.87 8.43 -0.94
CA ALA A 64 -8.71 8.55 0.51
C ALA A 64 -9.78 9.44 1.17
N GLN A 65 -10.19 10.49 0.46
CA GLN A 65 -11.20 11.44 0.92
C GLN A 65 -12.64 10.90 0.87
N VAL A 66 -12.88 9.76 0.21
CA VAL A 66 -14.21 9.16 0.07
C VAL A 66 -14.30 7.89 0.93
N PRO A 67 -15.22 7.82 1.91
CA PRO A 67 -15.43 6.60 2.67
C PRO A 67 -15.94 5.44 1.80
N GLY A 68 -15.63 4.22 2.21
CA GLY A 68 -16.26 3.02 1.67
C GLY A 68 -15.27 1.98 1.15
N PRO A 69 -15.63 0.68 1.24
CA PRO A 69 -14.73 -0.42 0.92
C PRO A 69 -14.20 -0.39 -0.52
N ALA A 70 -14.98 0.15 -1.46
CA ALA A 70 -14.56 0.29 -2.86
C ALA A 70 -13.40 1.28 -3.04
N MET A 71 -13.23 2.24 -2.13
CA MET A 71 -12.10 3.18 -2.17
C MET A 71 -10.84 2.54 -1.61
N ALA A 72 -10.95 1.72 -0.56
CA ALA A 72 -9.83 0.89 -0.10
C ALA A 72 -9.37 -0.11 -1.19
N ASP A 73 -10.32 -0.75 -1.90
CA ASP A 73 -9.98 -1.60 -3.05
C ASP A 73 -9.27 -0.80 -4.16
N ALA A 74 -9.74 0.41 -4.45
CA ALA A 74 -9.13 1.29 -5.45
C ALA A 74 -7.71 1.72 -5.06
N LEU A 75 -7.46 2.03 -3.79
CA LEU A 75 -6.13 2.36 -3.28
C LEU A 75 -5.18 1.17 -3.40
N ILE A 76 -5.62 -0.04 -3.05
CA ILE A 76 -4.84 -1.27 -3.27
C ILE A 76 -4.59 -1.50 -4.77
N ASP A 77 -5.53 -1.12 -5.64
CA ASP A 77 -5.33 -1.17 -7.08
C ASP A 77 -4.24 -0.21 -7.58
N ILE A 78 -4.11 0.97 -6.98
CA ILE A 78 -3.07 1.95 -7.29
C ILE A 78 -1.72 1.55 -6.68
N LEU A 79 -1.73 0.98 -5.47
CA LEU A 79 -0.54 0.42 -4.79
C LEU A 79 0.12 -0.73 -5.58
N ASP A 80 -0.58 -1.30 -6.54
CA ASP A 80 -0.08 -2.37 -7.41
C ASP A 80 0.61 -1.89 -8.68
N ASP A 81 0.79 -0.58 -8.80
CA ASP A 81 1.41 0.01 -9.96
C ASP A 81 2.95 -0.18 -9.95
N GLU A 82 3.54 -0.36 -11.13
CA GLU A 82 4.98 -0.58 -11.27
C GLU A 82 5.83 0.65 -10.90
N GLU A 83 5.26 1.86 -10.98
CA GLU A 83 5.95 3.11 -10.68
C GLU A 83 6.04 3.37 -9.16
N PRO A 84 7.24 3.44 -8.56
CA PRO A 84 7.40 3.68 -7.13
C PRO A 84 6.72 4.95 -6.63
N ALA A 85 6.73 6.04 -7.41
CA ALA A 85 6.08 7.29 -7.04
C ALA A 85 4.54 7.20 -6.99
N VAL A 86 3.93 6.25 -7.71
CA VAL A 86 2.49 5.99 -7.65
C VAL A 86 2.17 5.14 -6.42
N ARG A 87 3.01 4.14 -6.12
CA ARG A 87 2.85 3.30 -4.93
C ARG A 87 2.99 4.09 -3.64
N ALA A 88 4.01 4.96 -3.55
CA ALA A 88 4.21 5.82 -2.39
C ALA A 88 2.97 6.68 -2.07
N GLU A 89 2.39 7.32 -3.08
CA GLU A 89 1.16 8.11 -2.91
C GLU A 89 -0.03 7.25 -2.46
N ALA A 90 -0.16 6.03 -3.01
CA ALA A 90 -1.21 5.10 -2.60
C ALA A 90 -0.99 4.56 -1.19
N ALA A 91 0.26 4.34 -0.77
CA ALA A 91 0.62 3.88 0.56
C ALA A 91 0.27 4.93 1.62
N ASP A 92 0.66 6.19 1.40
CA ASP A 92 0.32 7.32 2.27
C ASP A 92 -1.21 7.48 2.38
N ALA A 93 -1.90 7.47 1.24
CA ALA A 93 -3.36 7.53 1.18
C ALA A 93 -4.03 6.35 1.91
N LEU A 94 -3.48 5.14 1.79
CA LEU A 94 -4.00 3.96 2.46
C LEU A 94 -3.82 4.07 3.97
N LEU A 95 -2.66 4.54 4.46
CA LEU A 95 -2.37 4.81 5.88
C LEU A 95 -3.35 5.82 6.46
N ASP A 96 -3.58 6.95 5.79
CA ASP A 96 -4.57 7.95 6.22
C ASP A 96 -5.98 7.34 6.35
N VAL A 97 -6.40 6.53 5.37
CA VAL A 97 -7.68 5.81 5.45
C VAL A 97 -7.65 4.78 6.57
N GLY A 98 -6.54 4.09 6.77
CA GLY A 98 -6.34 3.07 7.79
C GLY A 98 -6.47 3.61 9.21
N TYR A 99 -5.79 4.71 9.53
CA TYR A 99 -5.91 5.36 10.84
C TYR A 99 -7.33 5.85 11.13
N ALA A 100 -8.11 6.20 10.10
CA ALA A 100 -9.49 6.62 10.28
C ALA A 100 -10.50 5.45 10.26
N ARG A 101 -10.24 4.42 9.45
CA ARG A 101 -11.20 3.39 9.03
C ARG A 101 -10.52 2.04 8.74
N TYR A 102 -9.67 1.58 9.66
CA TYR A 102 -8.91 0.33 9.51
C TYR A 102 -9.73 -0.87 9.02
N ALA A 103 -10.96 -1.06 9.51
CA ALA A 103 -11.82 -2.16 9.10
C ALA A 103 -12.17 -2.18 7.60
N GLU A 104 -12.16 -1.02 6.93
CA GLU A 104 -12.36 -0.95 5.47
C GLU A 104 -11.12 -1.45 4.73
N VAL A 105 -9.93 -1.04 5.19
CA VAL A 105 -8.65 -1.44 4.59
C VAL A 105 -8.35 -2.91 4.87
N ALA A 106 -8.49 -3.37 6.11
CA ALA A 106 -8.28 -4.77 6.48
C ALA A 106 -9.12 -5.71 5.59
N ARG A 107 -10.41 -5.38 5.36
CA ARG A 107 -11.27 -6.17 4.46
C ARG A 107 -10.82 -6.11 3.00
N ALA A 108 -10.25 -4.99 2.54
CA ALA A 108 -9.71 -4.88 1.19
C ALA A 108 -8.45 -5.74 1.03
N ILE A 109 -7.58 -5.77 2.05
CA ILE A 109 -6.42 -6.65 2.12
C ILE A 109 -6.84 -8.12 2.12
N GLU A 110 -7.85 -8.49 2.91
CA GLU A 110 -8.40 -9.86 2.91
C GLU A 110 -8.88 -10.25 1.51
N ARG A 111 -9.59 -9.36 0.80
CA ARG A 111 -10.04 -9.58 -0.58
C ARG A 111 -8.85 -9.75 -1.54
N ALA A 112 -7.79 -8.96 -1.41
CA ALA A 112 -6.60 -9.09 -2.25
C ALA A 112 -5.90 -10.44 -2.05
N LEU A 113 -5.77 -10.90 -0.80
CA LEU A 113 -5.24 -12.22 -0.47
C LEU A 113 -6.14 -13.35 -1.01
N ASP A 114 -7.47 -13.24 -0.83
CA ASP A 114 -8.44 -14.24 -1.31
C ASP A 114 -8.45 -14.32 -2.85
N ALA A 115 -8.25 -13.19 -3.53
CA ALA A 115 -8.10 -13.11 -4.98
C ALA A 115 -6.75 -13.64 -5.47
N ARG A 116 -5.83 -14.01 -4.58
CA ARG A 116 -4.46 -14.47 -4.88
C ARG A 116 -3.70 -13.49 -5.76
N ARG A 117 -3.84 -12.20 -5.46
CA ARG A 117 -3.08 -11.15 -6.11
C ARG A 117 -1.59 -11.37 -5.88
N ASP A 118 -0.78 -11.06 -6.87
CA ASP A 118 0.66 -11.35 -6.89
C ASP A 118 1.51 -10.15 -7.32
N GLY A 119 0.93 -8.95 -7.44
CA GLY A 119 1.64 -7.74 -7.81
C GLY A 119 2.41 -7.07 -6.65
N PRO A 120 3.08 -5.93 -6.90
CA PRO A 120 3.95 -5.26 -5.94
C PRO A 120 3.29 -4.92 -4.61
N CYS A 121 1.99 -4.63 -4.60
CA CYS A 121 1.28 -4.25 -3.37
C CYS A 121 1.40 -5.31 -2.27
N MET A 122 1.57 -6.58 -2.64
CA MET A 122 1.58 -7.69 -1.68
C MET A 122 2.81 -7.66 -0.76
N GLU A 123 3.88 -6.98 -1.16
CA GLU A 123 5.07 -6.76 -0.33
C GLU A 123 4.86 -5.58 0.64
N GLU A 124 4.04 -4.59 0.28
CA GLU A 124 3.83 -3.37 1.10
C GLU A 124 2.69 -3.51 2.12
N LEU A 125 1.65 -4.28 1.80
CA LEU A 125 0.47 -4.44 2.67
C LEU A 125 0.73 -5.03 4.07
N PRO A 126 1.70 -5.95 4.30
CA PRO A 126 2.06 -6.38 5.65
C PRO A 126 2.55 -5.23 6.53
N PHE A 127 3.41 -4.35 6.00
CA PHE A 127 3.95 -3.20 6.72
C PHE A 127 2.87 -2.19 7.10
N PHE A 128 1.89 -1.97 6.21
CA PHE A 128 0.71 -1.16 6.54
C PHE A 128 -0.03 -1.70 7.78
N LEU A 129 -0.19 -3.02 7.90
CA LEU A 129 -0.86 -3.63 9.05
C LEU A 129 -0.03 -3.48 10.33
N ALA A 130 1.28 -3.62 10.21
CA ALA A 130 2.22 -3.44 11.31
C ALA A 130 2.21 -1.99 11.83
N GLU A 131 2.27 -1.01 10.92
CA GLU A 131 2.28 0.42 11.24
C GLU A 131 1.02 0.88 11.97
N ILE A 132 -0.17 0.39 11.57
CA ILE A 132 -1.41 0.74 12.24
C ILE A 132 -1.59 -0.03 13.57
N ALA A 133 -1.05 -1.25 13.65
CA ALA A 133 -1.00 -2.06 14.86
C ALA A 133 -2.37 -2.32 15.54
N GLU A 134 -3.44 -2.45 14.75
CA GLU A 134 -4.75 -2.85 15.28
C GLU A 134 -4.73 -4.33 15.75
N PRO A 135 -5.57 -4.76 16.71
CA PRO A 135 -5.48 -6.10 17.28
C PRO A 135 -5.63 -7.27 16.29
N SER A 136 -6.18 -7.04 15.10
CA SER A 136 -6.25 -8.05 14.04
C SER A 136 -5.07 -8.03 13.07
N ALA A 137 -4.07 -7.18 13.29
CA ALA A 137 -2.89 -7.06 12.43
C ALA A 137 -2.12 -8.37 12.36
N LEU A 138 -1.67 -8.93 13.49
CA LEU A 138 -0.87 -10.16 13.49
C LEU A 138 -1.56 -11.35 12.76
N PRO A 139 -2.84 -11.69 13.05
CA PRO A 139 -3.53 -12.75 12.30
C PRO A 139 -3.65 -12.48 10.80
N LEU A 140 -3.75 -11.21 10.39
CA LEU A 140 -3.85 -10.84 8.98
C LEU A 140 -2.48 -10.83 8.30
N ILE A 141 -1.42 -10.35 8.98
CA ILE A 141 -0.03 -10.45 8.52
C ILE A 141 0.38 -11.93 8.35
N GLU A 142 -0.01 -12.82 9.28
CA GLU A 142 0.24 -14.26 9.16
C GLU A 142 -0.27 -14.84 7.84
N ARG A 143 -1.37 -14.32 7.28
CA ARG A 143 -1.90 -14.81 6.00
C ARG A 143 -0.92 -14.61 4.83
N PHE A 144 -0.10 -13.57 4.86
CA PHE A 144 0.90 -13.29 3.82
C PHE A 144 2.04 -14.33 3.79
N THR A 145 2.32 -14.99 4.92
CA THR A 145 3.32 -16.08 4.99
C THR A 145 2.99 -17.28 4.09
N ARG A 146 1.74 -17.39 3.62
CA ARG A 146 1.25 -18.43 2.71
C ARG A 146 1.36 -18.04 1.24
N HIS A 147 1.87 -16.85 0.94
CA HIS A 147 2.01 -16.35 -0.42
C HIS A 147 3.11 -17.13 -1.19
N PRO A 148 2.94 -17.41 -2.50
CA PRO A 148 3.93 -18.17 -3.26
C PRO A 148 5.24 -17.42 -3.52
N ARG A 149 5.22 -16.08 -3.54
CA ARG A 149 6.41 -15.24 -3.68
C ARG A 149 7.15 -15.15 -2.35
N LYS A 150 8.44 -15.44 -2.36
CA LYS A 150 9.32 -15.42 -1.19
C LYS A 150 9.54 -14.00 -0.65
N GLU A 151 9.49 -13.00 -1.52
CA GLU A 151 9.59 -11.58 -1.18
C GLU A 151 8.40 -11.15 -0.30
N VAL A 152 7.18 -11.60 -0.63
CA VAL A 152 5.98 -11.35 0.19
C VAL A 152 6.05 -12.06 1.54
N VAL A 153 6.66 -13.25 1.60
CA VAL A 153 6.85 -13.97 2.87
C VAL A 153 7.88 -13.25 3.75
N ALA A 154 8.98 -12.76 3.16
CA ALA A 154 9.99 -11.97 3.87
C ALA A 154 9.37 -10.68 4.43
N ALA A 155 8.62 -9.93 3.61
CA ALA A 155 7.88 -8.74 4.03
C ALA A 155 6.92 -9.04 5.20
N ALA A 156 6.25 -10.19 5.19
CA ALA A 156 5.37 -10.58 6.29
C ALA A 156 6.14 -10.83 7.60
N ILE A 157 7.33 -11.43 7.54
CA ILE A 157 8.19 -11.69 8.69
C ILE A 157 8.76 -10.37 9.24
N GLU A 158 9.23 -9.49 8.36
CA GLU A 158 9.73 -8.16 8.74
C GLU A 158 8.61 -7.32 9.38
N ALA A 159 7.43 -7.30 8.78
CA ALA A 159 6.26 -6.63 9.36
C ALA A 159 5.85 -7.21 10.72
N MET A 160 6.03 -8.52 10.97
CA MET A 160 5.81 -9.09 12.31
C MET A 160 6.83 -8.61 13.34
N SER A 161 8.09 -8.45 12.93
CA SER A 161 9.15 -7.85 13.76
C SER A 161 8.80 -6.39 14.10
N GLU A 162 8.40 -5.60 13.09
CA GLU A 162 8.01 -4.20 13.26
C GLU A 162 6.74 -4.01 14.11
N LEU A 163 5.75 -4.89 13.95
CA LEU A 163 4.55 -4.89 14.79
C LEU A 163 4.92 -5.04 16.28
N GLY A 164 6.03 -5.71 16.59
CA GLY A 164 6.54 -5.83 17.95
C GLY A 164 5.69 -6.71 18.87
N ASP A 165 4.82 -7.56 18.31
CA ASP A 165 3.97 -8.48 19.06
C ASP A 165 4.71 -9.80 19.31
N PRO A 166 5.08 -10.14 20.56
CA PRO A 166 5.80 -11.38 20.87
C PRO A 166 5.02 -12.65 20.52
N GLU A 167 3.69 -12.58 20.32
CA GLU A 167 2.91 -13.72 19.82
C GLU A 167 3.36 -14.15 18.42
N ALA A 168 4.03 -13.28 17.66
CA ALA A 168 4.60 -13.60 16.36
C ALA A 168 5.71 -14.66 16.44
N ILE A 169 6.41 -14.81 17.57
CA ILE A 169 7.53 -15.75 17.72
C ILE A 169 7.12 -17.18 17.33
N GLU A 170 5.94 -17.66 17.76
CA GLU A 170 5.45 -19.00 17.40
C GLU A 170 5.25 -19.18 15.87
N ILE A 171 4.91 -18.11 15.18
CA ILE A 171 4.77 -18.11 13.71
C ILE A 171 6.14 -18.10 13.05
N LEU A 172 7.05 -17.23 13.54
CA LEU A 172 8.40 -17.05 13.02
C LEU A 172 9.27 -18.31 13.15
N GLU A 173 9.10 -19.09 14.23
CA GLU A 173 9.78 -20.37 14.43
C GLU A 173 9.56 -21.36 13.26
N ARG A 174 8.48 -21.22 12.49
CA ARG A 174 8.19 -22.08 11.32
C ARG A 174 9.11 -21.80 10.13
N PHE A 175 9.81 -20.66 10.14
CA PHE A 175 10.60 -20.16 9.02
C PHE A 175 12.11 -20.18 9.27
N VAL A 176 12.58 -20.49 10.49
CA VAL A 176 14.01 -20.40 10.86
C VAL A 176 14.94 -21.31 10.05
N ASP A 177 14.43 -22.35 9.39
CA ASP A 177 15.20 -23.25 8.51
C ASP A 177 14.84 -23.05 7.02
N ASP A 178 14.24 -21.91 6.66
CA ASP A 178 13.83 -21.61 5.28
C ASP A 178 14.98 -21.00 4.46
N ASP A 179 15.58 -21.83 3.60
CA ASP A 179 16.74 -21.47 2.76
C ASP A 179 16.39 -20.64 1.51
N ARG A 180 15.13 -20.17 1.35
CA ARG A 180 14.77 -19.33 0.20
C ARG A 180 15.52 -18.00 0.29
N GLU A 181 16.44 -17.78 -0.65
CA GLU A 181 17.19 -16.52 -0.76
C GLU A 181 16.27 -15.35 -1.14
N VAL A 182 16.35 -14.24 -0.43
CA VAL A 182 15.62 -13.00 -0.72
C VAL A 182 16.60 -11.82 -0.75
N PHE A 183 16.18 -10.75 -1.42
CA PHE A 183 16.90 -9.50 -1.42
C PHE A 183 16.43 -8.68 -0.22
N LEU A 184 17.38 -8.22 0.58
CA LEU A 184 17.15 -7.36 1.73
C LEU A 184 17.52 -5.93 1.33
N GLU A 185 16.64 -4.98 1.65
CA GLU A 185 16.99 -3.56 1.60
C GLU A 185 18.06 -3.29 2.67
N GLY A 186 19.30 -3.08 2.24
CA GLY A 186 20.41 -2.74 3.12
C GLY A 186 20.52 -1.25 3.38
N GLU A 187 21.44 -0.86 4.27
CA GLU A 187 21.83 0.55 4.41
C GLU A 187 22.48 1.06 3.10
N GLU A 188 22.18 2.30 2.71
CA GLU A 188 22.79 3.00 1.55
C GLU A 188 22.57 2.35 0.17
N ASP A 189 21.35 1.86 -0.13
CA ASP A 189 20.98 1.27 -1.44
C ASP A 189 21.78 -0.01 -1.82
N ASP A 190 22.51 -0.62 -0.88
CA ASP A 190 23.21 -1.89 -1.14
C ASP A 190 22.25 -3.07 -0.93
N VAL A 191 21.99 -3.82 -2.00
CA VAL A 191 21.11 -4.99 -1.94
C VAL A 191 21.90 -6.15 -1.38
N THR A 192 21.66 -6.47 -0.11
CA THR A 192 22.24 -7.64 0.52
C THR A 192 21.39 -8.89 0.26
N LYS A 193 22.05 -10.04 0.21
CA LYS A 193 21.36 -11.34 0.08
C LYS A 193 21.28 -11.97 1.45
N GLY A 194 20.08 -12.40 1.81
CA GLY A 194 19.82 -13.23 2.98
C GLY A 194 18.84 -14.34 2.65
N THR A 195 18.50 -15.15 3.63
CA THR A 195 17.49 -16.20 3.56
C THR A 195 16.30 -15.85 4.44
N ILE A 196 15.12 -16.37 4.10
CA ILE A 196 13.93 -16.24 4.97
C ILE A 196 14.24 -16.73 6.40
N GLY A 197 15.03 -17.78 6.55
CA GLY A 197 15.45 -18.29 7.86
C GLY A 197 16.36 -17.34 8.64
N GLU A 198 17.21 -16.56 7.99
CA GLU A 198 17.98 -15.50 8.66
C GLU A 198 17.05 -14.39 9.15
N ILE A 199 16.15 -13.89 8.30
CA ILE A 199 15.18 -12.84 8.68
C ILE A 199 14.29 -13.31 9.84
N ALA A 200 13.84 -14.56 9.81
CA ALA A 200 13.02 -15.13 10.87
C ALA A 200 13.77 -15.21 12.21
N ARG A 201 15.06 -15.58 12.21
CA ARG A 201 15.87 -15.60 13.43
C ARG A 201 16.11 -14.20 13.97
N ASP A 202 16.41 -13.24 13.10
CA ASP A 202 16.62 -11.84 13.48
C ASP A 202 15.33 -11.22 14.06
N ALA A 203 14.17 -11.55 13.48
CA ALA A 203 12.87 -11.15 14.00
C ALA A 203 12.51 -11.81 15.34
N ILE A 204 12.92 -13.06 15.58
CA ILE A 204 12.73 -13.69 16.91
C ILE A 204 13.62 -13.00 17.95
N GLU A 205 14.88 -12.70 17.61
CA GLU A 205 15.80 -12.00 18.50
C GLU A 205 15.27 -10.60 18.85
N SER A 206 14.74 -9.85 17.87
CA SER A 206 14.18 -8.51 18.09
C SER A 206 12.98 -8.51 19.04
N LEU A 207 12.18 -9.58 19.02
CA LEU A 207 11.02 -9.80 19.89
C LEU A 207 11.38 -10.39 21.26
N GLY A 208 12.67 -10.67 21.51
CA GLY A 208 13.18 -11.17 22.78
C GLY A 208 13.03 -12.68 23.00
N GLY A 209 12.95 -13.46 21.91
CA GLY A 209 12.90 -14.94 21.92
C GLY A 209 14.25 -15.64 21.91
#